data_AF-A0AAU5YMV2-F1
#
_entry.id   AF-A0AAU5YMV2-F1
#
_cell.length_a   1.000
_cell.length_b   1.000
_cell.length_c   1.000
_cell.angle_alpha   90.00
_cell.angle_beta   90.00
_cell.angle_gamma   90.00
#
_symmetry.space_group_name_H-M   'P 1'
#
loop_
_entity.id
_entity.type
_entity.pdbx_description
1 polymer ?
#
loop_
_entity_poly.entity_id
_entity_poly.type
_entity_poly.pdbx_seq_one_letter_code
_entity_poly.pdbx_strand_id
1 'polypeptide(L)' 'MLSVAGALAATNLWLTSTRTRIHLGHGFEDEGLDLSVLFTELPLVFLAGALLPALVYAPLARLLTAGRGDSEGDG' A
#
# COMPACT_ATOMS: atom_id res chain seq x y z
N MET A 1 -14.43 1.69 0.69
CA MET A 1 -13.92 1.45 2.06
C MET A 1 -12.63 0.66 2.07
N LEU A 2 -12.49 -0.41 1.28
CA LEU A 2 -11.28 -1.24 1.26
C LEU A 2 -9.98 -0.49 0.89
N SER A 3 -10.01 0.43 -0.07
CA SER A 3 -8.84 1.28 -0.39
C SER A 3 -8.45 2.25 0.72
N VAL A 4 -9.43 2.75 1.48
CA VAL A 4 -9.16 3.62 2.65
C VAL A 4 -8.50 2.80 3.76
N ALA A 5 -8.99 1.59 4.01
CA ALA A 5 -8.38 0.67 4.97
C ALA A 5 -6.95 0.26 4.54
N GLY A 6 -6.72 -0.01 3.25
CA GLY A 6 -5.40 -0.33 2.70
C GLY A 6 -4.42 0.83 2.83
N ALA A 7 -4.86 2.06 2.56
CA ALA A 7 -4.06 3.25 2.75
C ALA A 7 -3.67 3.45 4.23
N LEU A 8 -4.64 3.36 5.15
CA LEU A 8 -4.40 3.51 6.59
C LEU A 8 -3.45 2.43 7.14
N ALA A 9 -3.62 1.18 6.71
CA ALA A 9 -2.75 0.08 7.12
C ALA A 9 -1.31 0.27 6.60
N ALA A 10 -1.14 0.69 5.35
CA ALA A 10 0.17 0.97 4.75
C ALA A 10 0.87 2.14 5.47
N THR A 11 0.16 3.23 5.74
CA THR A 11 0.71 4.37 6.50
C THR A 11 1.08 3.97 7.93
N ASN A 12 0.24 3.18 8.62
CA ASN A 12 0.52 2.73 9.98
C ASN A 12 1.75 1.79 10.02
N LEU A 13 1.84 0.85 9.08
CA LEU A 13 2.99 -0.05 8.96
C LEU A 13 4.29 0.73 8.69
N TRP A 14 4.23 1.71 7.79
CA TRP A 14 5.36 2.60 7.48
C TRP A 14 5.80 3.42 8.71
N LEU A 15 4.86 3.93 9.51
CA LEU A 15 5.15 4.63 10.78
C LEU A 15 5.81 3.72 11.83
N THR A 16 5.41 2.43 11.88
CA THR A 16 6.00 1.46 12.82
C THR A 16 7.37 0.93 12.41
N SER A 17 7.81 1.18 11.17
CA SER A 17 9.11 0.73 10.68
C SER A 17 10.27 1.41 11.43
N THR A 18 11.24 0.61 11.87
CA THR A 18 12.43 1.06 12.61
C THR A 18 13.18 2.18 11.89
N ARG A 19 13.21 2.17 10.55
CA ARG A 19 13.88 3.20 9.73
C ARG A 19 13.21 4.57 9.84
N THR A 20 11.88 4.61 9.78
CA THR A 20 11.06 5.81 9.90
C THR A 20 11.10 6.36 11.32
N ARG A 21 11.10 5.48 12.34
CA ARG A 21 11.26 5.87 13.74
C ARG A 21 12.61 6.52 14.04
N ILE A 22 13.68 6.07 13.40
CA ILE A 22 15.02 6.66 13.55
C ILE A 22 15.06 8.08 12.94
N HIS A 23 14.47 8.28 11.76
CA HIS A 23 14.41 9.60 11.09
C HIS A 23 13.42 10.58 11.73
N LEU A 24 12.39 10.09 12.42
CA LEU A 24 11.38 10.91 13.13
C LEU A 24 11.71 11.17 14.61
N GLY A 25 12.98 11.02 15.04
CA GLY A 25 13.42 11.49 16.36
C GLY A 25 13.90 10.42 17.34
N HIS A 26 14.56 9.36 16.86
CA HIS A 26 15.30 8.42 17.72
C HIS A 26 16.78 8.29 17.33
N GLY A 27 17.33 9.27 16.59
CA GLY A 27 18.76 9.46 16.42
C GLY A 27 19.36 10.11 17.68
N PHE A 28 20.53 9.65 18.11
CA PHE A 28 21.03 9.84 19.47
C PHE A 28 21.48 11.26 19.86
N GLU A 29 21.55 12.24 18.97
CA GLU A 29 22.05 13.59 19.29
C GLU A 29 21.40 14.64 18.37
N ASP A 30 20.28 15.26 18.76
CA ASP A 30 19.76 16.53 18.18
C ASP A 30 19.80 16.69 16.63
N GLU A 31 19.74 15.58 15.89
CA GLU A 31 19.67 15.58 14.43
C GLU A 31 18.21 15.74 14.04
N GLY A 32 17.88 16.98 13.66
CA GLY A 32 16.53 17.46 13.43
C GLY A 32 15.64 16.48 12.68
N LEU A 33 14.41 16.37 13.16
CA LEU A 33 13.29 15.68 12.52
C LEU A 33 13.36 15.80 11.00
N ASP A 34 13.73 14.71 10.32
CA ASP A 34 13.79 14.69 8.87
C ASP A 34 12.38 14.52 8.30
N LEU A 35 11.63 15.62 8.29
CA LEU A 35 10.26 15.69 7.79
C LEU A 35 10.19 15.54 6.26
N SER A 36 11.33 15.55 5.55
CA SER A 36 11.36 15.39 4.09
C SER A 36 10.85 14.00 3.68
N VAL A 37 11.10 12.99 4.51
CA VAL A 37 10.62 11.61 4.38
C VAL A 37 9.09 11.55 4.41
N LEU A 38 8.45 12.41 5.22
CA LEU A 38 6.99 12.51 5.28
C LEU A 38 6.39 13.08 3.98
N PHE A 39 7.08 14.02 3.33
CA PHE A 39 6.59 14.61 2.07
C PHE A 39 6.91 13.76 0.84
N THR A 40 8.00 12.99 0.88
CA THR A 40 8.47 12.21 -0.27
C THR A 40 7.91 10.79 -0.27
N GLU A 41 7.89 10.11 0.88
CA GLU A 41 7.50 8.70 0.96
C GLU A 41 6.02 8.52 1.26
N LEU A 42 5.41 9.37 2.08
CA LEU A 42 4.02 9.21 2.52
C LEU A 42 2.98 9.26 1.37
N PRO A 43 3.12 10.12 0.34
CA PRO A 43 2.22 10.07 -0.82
C PRO A 43 2.33 8.74 -1.57
N LEU A 44 3.55 8.20 -1.71
CA LEU A 44 3.79 6.94 -2.39
C LEU A 44 3.23 5.76 -1.61
N VAL A 45 3.44 5.74 -0.28
CA VAL A 45 2.89 4.72 0.62
C VAL A 45 1.36 4.74 0.63
N PHE A 46 0.77 5.94 0.69
CA PHE A 46 -0.68 6.11 0.61
C PHE A 46 -1.23 5.59 -0.72
N LEU A 47 -0.60 5.96 -1.84
CA LEU A 47 -1.01 5.53 -3.17
C LEU A 47 -0.87 4.01 -3.33
N ALA A 48 0.24 3.43 -2.87
CA ALA A 48 0.47 1.98 -2.88
C ALA A 48 -0.59 1.23 -2.05
N GLY A 49 -0.91 1.74 -0.85
CA GLY A 49 -1.97 1.18 -0.01
C GLY A 49 -3.37 1.29 -0.63
N ALA A 50 -3.65 2.38 -1.34
CA ALA A 50 -4.93 2.59 -2.03
C ALA A 50 -5.11 1.71 -3.28
N LEU A 51 -4.02 1.43 -4.00
CA LEU A 51 -4.00 0.60 -5.22
C LEU A 51 -3.91 -0.90 -4.93
N LEU A 52 -3.41 -1.30 -3.77
CA LEU A 52 -3.26 -2.69 -3.35
C LEU A 52 -4.53 -3.54 -3.57
N PRO A 53 -5.74 -3.09 -3.16
CA PRO A 53 -6.96 -3.84 -3.41
C PRO A 53 -7.23 -4.03 -4.91
N ALA A 54 -7.06 -2.99 -5.73
CA ALA A 54 -7.27 -3.10 -7.17
C ALA A 54 -6.26 -4.06 -7.82
N LEU A 55 -5.00 -4.01 -7.40
CA LEU A 55 -3.93 -4.91 -7.87
C LEU A 55 -4.18 -6.38 -7.49
N VAL A 56 -4.85 -6.65 -6.36
CA VAL A 56 -5.21 -8.01 -5.94
C VAL A 56 -6.48 -8.50 -6.61
N TYR A 57 -7.53 -7.68 -6.67
CA TYR A 57 -8.82 -8.10 -7.22
C TYR A 57 -8.89 -8.12 -8.74
N ALA A 58 -8.17 -7.24 -9.45
CA ALA A 58 -8.16 -7.23 -10.92
C ALA A 58 -7.68 -8.56 -11.55
N PRO A 59 -6.53 -9.15 -11.16
CA PRO A 59 -6.10 -10.43 -11.71
C PRO A 59 -7.01 -11.58 -11.27
N LEU A 60 -7.54 -11.55 -10.04
CA LEU A 60 -8.49 -12.55 -9.55
C LEU A 60 -9.79 -12.52 -10.36
N ALA A 61 -10.34 -11.32 -10.61
CA ALA A 61 -11.52 -11.14 -11.45
C ALA A 61 -11.25 -11.56 -12.90
N ARG A 62 -10.05 -11.26 -13.44
CA ARG A 62 -9.64 -11.72 -14.77
C ARG A 62 -9.58 -13.25 -14.85
N LEU A 63 -9.06 -13.93 -13.82
CA LEU A 63 -9.01 -15.40 -13.78
C LEU A 63 -10.41 -16.01 -13.71
N LEU A 64 -11.28 -15.47 -12.85
CA LEU A 64 -12.65 -15.94 -12.67
C LEU A 64 -13.52 -15.71 -13.91
N THR A 65 -13.32 -14.60 -14.63
CA THR A 65 -14.04 -14.30 -15.87
C THR A 65 -13.49 -15.07 -17.06
N ALA A 66 -12.18 -15.28 -17.14
CA ALA A 66 -11.55 -16.10 -18.18
C ALA A 66 -11.98 -17.57 -18.10
N GLY A 67 -12.09 -18.14 -16.90
CA GLY A 67 -12.55 -19.53 -16.72
C GLY A 67 -14.04 -19.75 -17.03
N ARG A 68 -14.86 -18.68 -17.03
CA ARG A 68 -16.30 -18.76 -17.31
C ARG A 68 -16.64 -18.69 -18.80
N GLY A 69 -15.73 -18.18 -19.64
CA GLY A 69 -15.90 -18.16 -21.10
C GLY A 69 -15.65 -19.50 -21.79
N ASP A 70 -15.04 -20.47 -21.09
CA ASP A 70 -14.68 -21.78 -21.64
C ASP A 70 -15.84 -22.80 -21.54
N SER A 71 -16.88 -22.50 -20.74
CA SER A 71 -18.03 -23.41 -20.52
C SER A 71 -19.26 -23.10 -21.38
N GLU A 72 -19.25 -22.05 -22.21
CA GLU A 72 -20.38 -21.62 -23.06
C GLU A 72 -20.14 -21.91 -24.56
N GLY A 73 -19.17 -22.78 -24.87
CA GLY A 73 -18.76 -23.14 -26.23
C GLY A 73 -19.07 -24.58 -26.65
N ASP A 74 -19.85 -25.33 -25.87
CA ASP A 74 -20.25 -26.71 -26.19
C ASP A 74 -21.76 -26.86 -25.96
N GLY A 75 -22.55 -26.58 -27.00
CA GLY A 75 -24.01 -26.65 -27.01
C GLY A 75 -24.56 -26.82 -28.42
#